data_AF-A0A1Q5DVU5-F1
#
_entry.id   AF-A0A1Q5DVU5-F1
#
_cell.length_a   1.000
_cell.length_b   1.000
_cell.length_c   1.000
_cell.angle_alpha   90.00
_cell.angle_beta   90.00
_cell.angle_gamma   90.00
#
_symmetry.space_group_name_H-M   'P 1'
#
loop_
_entity.id
_entity.type
_entity.pdbx_description
1 polymer ?
#
loop_
_entity_poly.entity_id
_entity_poly.type
_entity_poly.pdbx_seq_one_letter_code
_entity_poly.pdbx_strand_id
1 'polypeptide(L)' 'MTLLGRAAGSDPDVPGDPLPVTACGIDTAGMVVDPWRPSGPGSRRYPSRYAGHVRPRCERAVRST' A
#
# COMPACT_ATOMS: atom_id res chain seq x y z
N MET A 1 11.45 -10.50 6.19
CA MET A 1 11.00 -10.19 4.81
C MET A 1 9.95 -9.11 4.91
N THR A 2 10.20 -7.92 4.38
CA THR A 2 9.23 -6.80 4.40
C THR A 2 8.42 -6.85 3.10
N LEU A 3 7.09 -7.00 3.21
CA LEU A 3 6.17 -7.05 2.08
C LEU A 3 5.40 -5.73 1.99
N LEU A 4 5.34 -5.13 0.80
CA LEU A 4 4.51 -3.94 0.57
C LEU A 4 3.13 -4.32 0.02
N GLY A 5 2.09 -3.83 0.67
CA GLY A 5 0.72 -3.81 0.16
C GLY A 5 0.07 -2.47 0.47
N ARG A 6 -0.77 -1.97 -0.46
CA ARG A 6 -1.64 -0.83 -0.17
C ARG A 6 -2.84 -1.34 0.62
N ALA A 7 -3.25 -0.63 1.66
CA ALA A 7 -4.54 -0.88 2.31
C ALA A 7 -5.68 -0.84 1.29
N ALA A 8 -6.75 -1.61 1.52
CA ALA A 8 -7.94 -1.60 0.66
C ALA A 8 -8.66 -0.23 0.65
N GLY A 9 -8.30 0.65 1.59
CA GLY A 9 -8.82 2.00 1.79
C GLY A 9 -8.05 2.65 2.94
N SER A 10 -8.38 3.89 3.27
CA SER A 10 -7.99 4.50 4.54
C SER A 10 -9.15 4.37 5.51
N ASP A 11 -8.85 4.12 6.79
CA ASP A 11 -9.86 4.16 7.83
C ASP A 11 -10.60 5.52 7.77
N PRO A 12 -11.95 5.52 7.63
CA PRO A 12 -12.72 6.76 7.53
C PRO A 12 -12.71 7.57 8.84
N ASP A 13 -12.51 6.92 9.99
CA ASP A 13 -12.41 7.55 11.30
C ASP A 13 -10.98 8.06 11.58
N VAL A 14 -9.96 7.45 10.95
CA VAL A 14 -8.55 7.89 11.04
C VAL A 14 -7.91 8.01 9.65
N PRO A 15 -8.08 9.17 8.96
CA PRO A 15 -7.56 9.38 7.62
C PRO A 15 -6.06 9.16 7.53
N GLY A 16 -5.66 8.14 6.76
CA GLY A 16 -4.26 7.76 6.56
C GLY A 16 -3.84 6.52 7.35
N ASP A 17 -4.67 6.02 8.25
CA ASP A 17 -4.46 4.70 8.85
C ASP A 17 -4.82 3.61 7.83
N PRO A 18 -3.93 2.64 7.57
CA PRO A 18 -4.22 1.55 6.66
C PRO A 18 -5.23 0.59 7.30
N LEU A 19 -6.24 0.18 6.53
CA LEU A 19 -7.15 -0.89 6.93
C LEU A 19 -6.38 -2.16 7.40
N PRO A 20 -7.00 -2.99 8.27
CA PRO A 20 -6.40 -4.23 8.79
C PRO A 20 -6.07 -5.25 7.71
N VAL A 21 -6.53 -5.02 6.48
CA VAL A 21 -6.18 -5.81 5.30
C VAL A 21 -5.75 -4.92 4.14
N THR A 22 -4.73 -5.39 3.43
CA THR A 22 -4.31 -4.85 2.13
C THR A 22 -5.38 -5.11 1.06
N ALA A 23 -5.34 -4.38 -0.05
CA ALA A 23 -6.24 -4.55 -1.20
C ALA A 23 -6.24 -5.97 -1.80
N CYS A 24 -5.21 -6.77 -1.52
CA CYS A 24 -5.09 -8.16 -1.96
C CYS A 24 -5.46 -9.19 -0.88
N GLY A 25 -5.97 -8.76 0.29
CA GLY A 25 -6.41 -9.63 1.38
C GLY A 25 -5.28 -10.13 2.29
N ILE A 26 -4.13 -9.45 2.32
CA ILE A 26 -3.07 -9.74 3.30
C ILE A 26 -3.36 -8.94 4.56
N ASP A 27 -3.34 -9.63 5.70
CA ASP A 27 -3.41 -9.05 7.03
C ASP A 27 -2.22 -8.09 7.28
N THR A 28 -2.51 -6.89 7.78
CA THR A 28 -1.50 -5.86 8.03
C THR A 28 -0.87 -5.95 9.43
N ALA A 29 -1.27 -6.91 10.26
CA ALA A 29 -0.65 -7.11 11.57
C ALA A 29 0.83 -7.44 11.42
N GLY A 30 1.67 -6.59 12.03
CA GLY A 30 3.13 -6.70 11.93
C GLY A 30 3.74 -6.05 10.69
N MET A 31 2.95 -5.38 9.84
CA MET A 31 3.48 -4.51 8.79
C MET A 31 3.85 -3.14 9.34
N VAL A 32 4.92 -2.54 8.81
CA VAL A 32 5.32 -1.18 9.14
C VAL A 32 4.68 -0.22 8.15
N VAL A 33 4.04 0.83 8.66
CA VAL A 33 3.52 1.92 7.84
C VAL A 33 4.67 2.81 7.40
N ASP A 34 4.88 2.88 6.08
CA ASP A 34 5.84 3.80 5.48
C ASP A 34 5.11 5.10 5.10
N PRO A 35 5.43 6.26 5.71
CA PRO A 35 4.70 7.52 5.50
C PRO A 35 5.01 8.18 4.15
N TRP A 36 5.66 7.46 3.22
CA TRP A 36 6.01 8.00 1.92
C TRP A 36 4.75 8.36 1.12
N ARG A 37 4.82 9.47 0.40
CA ARG A 37 3.79 9.94 -0.52
C ARG A 37 4.41 10.31 -1.87
N PRO A 38 3.70 10.08 -2.99
CA PRO A 38 4.14 10.55 -4.29
C PRO A 38 4.24 12.09 -4.29
N SER A 39 5.27 12.63 -4.92
CA SER A 39 5.52 14.08 -4.95
C SER A 39 4.56 14.87 -5.83
N GLY A 40 3.74 14.18 -6.65
CA GLY A 40 2.74 14.83 -7.51
C GLY A 40 2.17 13.92 -8.61
N PRO A 41 1.27 14.44 -9.45
CA PRO A 41 0.73 13.71 -10.60
C PRO A 41 1.85 13.24 -11.53
N GLY A 42 1.79 11.98 -11.99
CA GLY A 42 2.82 11.37 -12.85
C GLY A 42 4.07 10.87 -12.13
N SER A 43 4.24 11.17 -10.83
CA SER A 43 5.32 10.56 -10.03
C SER A 43 5.08 9.06 -9.82
N ARG A 44 6.16 8.30 -9.55
CA ARG A 44 6.04 6.85 -9.26
C ARG A 44 5.10 6.66 -8.07
N ARG A 45 4.25 5.62 -8.12
CA ARG A 45 3.34 5.25 -7.02
C ARG A 45 4.04 4.69 -5.78
N TYR A 46 5.29 4.25 -5.94
CA TYR A 46 6.11 3.74 -4.85
C TYR A 46 7.55 4.25 -5.05
N PRO A 47 8.31 4.47 -3.96
CA PRO A 47 9.72 4.77 -4.05
C PRO A 47 10.46 3.55 -4.63
N SER A 48 11.55 3.82 -5.35
CA SER A 48 12.32 2.78 -6.07
C SER A 48 12.80 1.65 -5.17
N ARG A 49 13.06 1.93 -3.88
CA ARG A 49 13.42 0.93 -2.86
C ARG A 49 12.39 -0.19 -2.70
N TYR A 50 11.15 0.00 -3.13
CA TYR A 50 10.08 -0.99 -3.03
C TYR A 50 9.76 -1.71 -4.33
N ALA A 51 10.46 -1.43 -5.43
CA ALA A 51 10.18 -2.04 -6.74
C ALA A 51 10.23 -3.58 -6.76
N GLY A 52 10.97 -4.22 -5.84
CA GLY A 52 10.99 -5.68 -5.65
C GLY A 52 10.10 -6.22 -4.52
N HIS A 53 9.52 -5.33 -3.71
CA HIS A 53 8.69 -5.68 -2.55
C HIS A 53 7.19 -5.58 -2.84
N VAL A 54 6.82 -4.97 -3.96
CA VAL A 54 5.43 -4.86 -4.40
C VAL A 54 4.97 -6.19 -4.97
N ARG A 55 3.95 -6.79 -4.34
CA ARG A 55 3.33 -8.00 -4.86
C ARG A 55 2.44 -7.67 -6.07
N PRO A 56 2.62 -8.29 -7.24
CA PRO A 56 1.84 -7.99 -8.45
C PRO A 56 0.32 -8.15 -8.27
N ARG A 57 -0.11 -9.07 -7.39
CA ARG A 57 -1.53 -9.25 -7.05
C ARG A 57 -2.12 -8.02 -6.35
N CYS A 58 -1.39 -7.43 -5.42
CA CYS A 58 -1.81 -6.24 -4.67
C CYS A 58 -1.81 -5.02 -5.58
N GLU A 59 -0.83 -4.92 -6.46
CA GLU A 59 -0.76 -3.86 -7.47
C GLU A 59 -1.99 -3.87 -8.40
N ARG A 60 -2.40 -5.06 -8.85
CA ARG A 60 -3.60 -5.24 -9.67
C ARG A 60 -4.88 -4.90 -8.92
N ALA A 61 -5.04 -5.38 -7.69
CA ALA A 61 -6.22 -5.08 -6.88
C ALA A 61 -6.42 -3.56 -6.70
N VAL A 62 -5.31 -2.83 -6.47
CA VAL A 62 -5.31 -1.36 -6.36
C VAL A 62 -5.62 -0.64 -7.68
N ARG A 63 -5.38 -1.26 -8.84
CA ARG A 63 -5.75 -0.69 -10.15
C ARG A 63 -7.21 -0.95 -10.53
N SER A 64 -7.84 -1.96 -9.93
CA SER A 64 -9.22 -2.37 -10.24
C SER A 64 -10.27 -1.74 -9.32
N THR A 65 -9.83 -1.05 -8.27
CA THR A 65 -10.62 -0.14 -7.41
C THR A 65 -10.49 1.28 -7.88
#